data_AF-A0A1X1QRM9-F1
#
_entry.id   AF-A0A1X1QRM9-F1
#
_cell.length_a   1.000
_cell.length_b   1.000
_cell.length_c   1.000
_cell.angle_alpha   90.00
_cell.angle_beta   90.00
_cell.angle_gamma   90.00
#
_symmetry.space_group_name_H-M   'P 1'
#
loop_
_entity.id
_entity.type
_entity.pdbx_description
1 polymer ?
#
loop_
_entity_poly.entity_id
_entity_poly.type
_entity_poly.pdbx_seq_one_letter_code
_entity_poly.pdbx_strand_id
1 'polypeptide(L)'
;MLLIPQSMALTVNPIWMTYLIFLLLKISPMIIMHGFPYEMKLLLNHLVKEKYFNIATLNQRLRCFDFSYTEVSDKPSELDDKVLKNPGQKIRQSASKMWMLAVYLPLLIGDLVPEGCEFWDLYMLLLRICSIAASWQIQPDTIPYLSILIEEHHSKFRELYPDKTIIPKMHYMLHYPRQIVLYGPLIYSWTMRHEAKLSVIKRASSHGNFKNICFTVAKRSQHALCYHLNCGKPFLAVSLQVSTMSVEVPSAKESKEL
;
A
#
# COMPACT_ATOMS: atom_id res chain seq x y z
N MET A 1 -4.12 -23.53 36.53
CA MET A 1 -2.71 -23.97 36.55
C MET A 1 -2.63 -25.22 35.68
N LEU A 2 -2.42 -25.04 34.38
CA LEU A 2 -2.31 -26.13 33.41
C LEU A 2 -0.92 -26.05 32.79
N LEU A 3 -0.13 -27.07 33.09
CA LEU A 3 1.26 -27.24 32.72
C LEU A 3 1.42 -27.31 31.20
N ILE A 4 2.26 -26.42 30.65
CA ILE A 4 2.78 -26.52 29.28
C ILE A 4 4.05 -27.36 29.36
N PRO A 5 4.17 -28.49 28.63
CA PRO A 5 5.43 -29.22 28.57
C PRO A 5 6.45 -28.46 27.72
N GLN A 6 7.58 -28.10 28.33
CA GLN A 6 8.79 -27.63 27.66
C GLN A 6 9.47 -28.77 26.89
N SER A 7 8.93 -29.19 25.74
CA SER A 7 9.70 -30.00 24.79
C SER A 7 9.02 -30.08 23.42
N MET A 8 8.92 -28.96 22.71
CA MET A 8 8.81 -28.97 21.26
C MET A 8 9.54 -27.75 20.75
N ALA A 9 10.84 -27.91 20.52
CA ALA A 9 11.58 -27.03 19.64
C ALA A 9 10.81 -27.00 18.32
N LEU A 10 10.07 -25.90 18.10
CA LEU A 10 9.49 -25.59 16.82
C LEU A 10 10.65 -25.48 15.83
N THR A 11 10.94 -26.58 15.14
CA THR A 11 11.63 -26.55 13.86
C THR A 11 10.70 -25.83 12.90
N VAL A 12 10.74 -24.50 12.98
CA VAL A 12 9.97 -23.62 12.11
C VAL A 12 10.50 -23.86 10.72
N ASN A 13 9.82 -24.74 9.98
CA ASN A 13 10.16 -25.06 8.61
C ASN A 13 10.21 -23.74 7.84
N PRO A 14 11.34 -23.39 7.18
CA PRO A 14 11.50 -22.10 6.51
C PRO A 14 10.42 -21.86 5.45
N ILE A 15 9.80 -22.93 4.95
CA ILE A 15 8.68 -22.89 4.01
C ILE A 15 7.41 -22.33 4.68
N TRP A 16 7.07 -22.75 5.90
CA TRP A 16 5.90 -22.20 6.62
C TRP A 16 6.14 -20.76 7.05
N MET A 17 7.38 -20.40 7.41
CA MET A 17 7.75 -19.00 7.64
C MET A 17 7.68 -18.17 6.37
N THR A 18 8.12 -18.66 5.21
CA THR A 18 7.96 -17.92 3.96
C THR A 18 6.49 -17.82 3.55
N TYR A 19 5.66 -18.86 3.72
CA TYR A 19 4.21 -18.75 3.48
C TYR A 19 3.55 -17.80 4.47
N LEU A 20 3.91 -17.81 5.75
CA LEU A 20 3.41 -16.87 6.75
C LEU A 20 3.88 -15.45 6.42
N ILE A 21 5.14 -15.25 6.03
CA ILE A 21 5.70 -13.97 5.56
C ILE A 21 5.03 -13.54 4.25
N PHE A 22 4.72 -14.43 3.32
CA PHE A 22 3.99 -14.12 2.07
C PHE A 22 2.51 -13.81 2.33
N LEU A 23 1.89 -14.48 3.31
CA LEU A 23 0.53 -14.19 3.77
C LEU A 23 0.49 -12.85 4.53
N LEU A 24 1.51 -12.56 5.33
CA LEU A 24 1.71 -11.29 6.06
C LEU A 24 2.10 -10.13 5.14
N LEU A 25 2.87 -10.39 4.06
CA LEU A 25 3.21 -9.41 3.02
C LEU A 25 2.00 -9.09 2.14
N LYS A 26 1.08 -10.05 1.95
CA LYS A 26 -0.24 -9.75 1.41
C LYS A 26 -1.03 -8.86 2.35
N ILE A 27 -0.75 -8.87 3.67
CA ILE A 27 -1.36 -8.03 4.71
C ILE A 27 -0.57 -6.75 5.02
N SER A 28 0.03 -6.18 3.98
CA SER A 28 0.50 -4.80 3.98
C SER A 28 -0.73 -3.88 4.03
N PRO A 29 -0.75 -2.77 4.78
CA PRO A 29 -1.82 -1.74 4.69
C PRO A 29 -1.91 -1.06 3.30
N MET A 30 -1.07 -1.45 2.35
CA MET A 30 -1.39 -1.35 0.91
C MET A 30 -2.71 -2.08 0.54
N ILE A 31 -3.16 -3.09 1.29
CA ILE A 31 -4.50 -3.68 1.14
C ILE A 31 -5.59 -2.62 1.32
N ILE A 32 -5.43 -1.76 2.33
CA ILE A 32 -6.41 -0.73 2.68
C ILE A 32 -6.64 0.15 1.46
N MET A 33 -5.54 0.63 0.89
CA MET A 33 -5.46 1.40 -0.36
C MET A 33 -6.12 0.71 -1.56
N HIS A 34 -6.19 -0.60 -1.50
CA HIS A 34 -6.70 -1.46 -2.56
C HIS A 34 -8.18 -1.84 -2.36
N GLY A 35 -8.75 -1.63 -1.17
CA GLY A 35 -10.18 -1.70 -0.87
C GLY A 35 -10.92 -0.38 -1.14
N PHE A 36 -10.24 0.76 -0.97
CA PHE A 36 -10.73 2.11 -1.30
C PHE A 36 -11.40 2.26 -2.67
N PRO A 37 -10.81 1.79 -3.79
CA PRO A 37 -11.41 1.98 -5.10
C PRO A 37 -12.79 1.35 -5.24
N TYR A 38 -13.09 0.32 -4.45
CA TYR A 38 -14.37 -0.37 -4.47
C TYR A 38 -15.43 0.44 -3.74
N GLU A 39 -15.19 0.79 -2.48
CA GLU A 39 -16.14 1.55 -1.66
C GLU A 39 -16.33 2.97 -2.18
N MET A 40 -15.24 3.64 -2.58
CA MET A 40 -15.32 4.97 -3.19
C MET A 40 -16.13 4.95 -4.48
N LYS A 41 -16.04 3.89 -5.28
CA LYS A 41 -16.88 3.75 -6.48
C LYS A 41 -18.35 3.60 -6.11
N LEU A 42 -18.67 2.79 -5.09
CA LEU A 42 -20.04 2.61 -4.61
C LEU A 42 -20.62 3.94 -4.09
N LEU A 43 -19.84 4.68 -3.30
CA LEU A 43 -20.19 6.00 -2.81
C LEU A 43 -20.44 6.98 -3.96
N LEU A 44 -19.47 7.15 -4.87
CA LEU A 44 -19.60 8.08 -5.98
C LEU A 44 -20.79 7.75 -6.88
N ASN A 45 -21.05 6.47 -7.14
CA ASN A 45 -22.22 6.05 -7.90
C ASN A 45 -23.54 6.40 -7.17
N HIS A 46 -23.59 6.20 -5.85
CA HIS A 46 -24.74 6.59 -5.03
C HIS A 46 -24.97 8.11 -5.07
N LEU A 47 -23.93 8.91 -4.83
CA LEU A 47 -24.05 10.38 -4.78
C LEU A 47 -24.44 10.98 -6.14
N VAL A 48 -23.96 10.41 -7.25
CA VAL A 48 -24.36 10.81 -8.61
C VAL A 48 -25.79 10.38 -8.91
N LYS A 49 -26.22 9.20 -8.45
CA LYS A 49 -27.59 8.70 -8.65
C LYS A 49 -28.62 9.55 -7.89
N GLU A 50 -28.29 9.95 -6.66
CA GLU A 50 -29.10 10.87 -5.84
C GLU A 50 -29.00 12.33 -6.31
N LYS A 51 -28.21 12.61 -7.36
CA LYS A 51 -28.05 13.92 -8.01
C LYS A 51 -27.48 15.02 -7.10
N TYR A 52 -26.70 14.65 -6.08
CA TYR A 52 -26.02 15.64 -5.23
C TYR A 52 -24.95 16.42 -6.01
N PHE A 53 -24.22 15.75 -6.90
CA PHE A 53 -23.29 16.39 -7.81
C PHE A 53 -23.08 15.56 -9.09
N ASN A 54 -22.40 16.15 -10.07
CA ASN A 54 -22.00 15.47 -11.30
C ASN A 54 -20.49 15.23 -11.30
N ILE A 55 -20.02 14.15 -11.95
CA ILE A 55 -18.60 13.85 -12.08
C ILE A 55 -17.83 14.99 -12.74
N ALA A 56 -18.45 15.71 -13.68
CA ALA A 56 -17.86 16.91 -14.27
C ALA A 56 -17.48 17.96 -13.19
N THR A 57 -18.34 18.17 -12.19
CA THR A 57 -18.10 19.06 -11.06
C THR A 57 -16.93 18.57 -10.21
N LEU A 58 -16.88 17.26 -9.90
CA LEU A 58 -15.77 16.66 -9.16
C LEU A 58 -14.44 16.82 -9.91
N ASN A 59 -14.42 16.53 -11.22
CA ASN A 59 -13.22 16.69 -12.05
C ASN A 59 -12.79 18.16 -12.15
N GLN A 60 -13.74 19.10 -12.23
CA GLN A 60 -13.44 20.53 -12.21
C GLN A 60 -12.79 20.93 -10.89
N ARG A 61 -13.35 20.52 -9.75
CA ARG A 61 -12.77 20.81 -8.44
C ARG A 61 -11.40 20.16 -8.27
N LEU A 62 -11.21 18.94 -8.77
CA LEU A 62 -9.92 18.27 -8.78
C LEU A 62 -8.87 19.00 -9.64
N ARG A 63 -9.28 19.65 -10.74
CA ARG A 63 -8.38 20.48 -11.56
C ARG A 63 -7.94 21.72 -10.81
N CYS A 64 -8.88 22.41 -10.18
CA CYS A 64 -8.69 23.68 -9.47
C CYS A 64 -8.10 23.52 -8.07
N PHE A 65 -8.04 22.31 -7.52
CA PHE A 65 -7.48 22.08 -6.19
C PHE A 65 -5.97 22.31 -6.18
N ASP A 66 -5.51 23.15 -5.25
CA ASP A 66 -4.11 23.50 -5.07
C ASP A 66 -3.39 22.39 -4.30
N PHE A 67 -2.85 21.42 -5.05
CA PHE A 67 -1.98 20.38 -4.49
C PHE A 67 -0.60 20.96 -4.14
N SER A 68 -0.04 20.53 -3.01
CA SER A 68 1.31 20.92 -2.59
C SER A 68 2.36 20.50 -3.63
N TYR A 69 3.47 21.24 -3.72
CA TYR A 69 4.57 20.96 -4.66
C TYR A 69 5.10 19.51 -4.55
N THR A 70 5.09 18.94 -3.34
CA THR A 70 5.50 17.55 -3.08
C THR A 70 4.52 16.50 -3.59
N GLU A 71 3.27 16.87 -3.90
CA GLU A 71 2.15 15.99 -4.24
C GLU A 71 1.76 16.06 -5.73
N VAL A 72 2.37 16.98 -6.48
CA VAL A 72 2.06 17.20 -7.91
C VAL A 72 2.25 15.92 -8.74
N SER A 73 3.27 15.11 -8.44
CA SER A 73 3.51 13.84 -9.16
C SER A 73 2.39 12.81 -8.95
N ASP A 74 1.71 12.88 -7.80
CA ASP A 74 0.66 11.97 -7.40
C ASP A 74 -0.74 12.54 -7.65
N LYS A 75 -0.88 13.65 -8.41
CA LYS A 75 -2.19 14.24 -8.77
C LYS A 75 -3.14 13.16 -9.30
N PRO A 76 -4.36 13.03 -8.74
CA PRO A 76 -5.27 11.98 -9.17
C PRO A 76 -5.74 12.27 -10.59
N SER A 77 -5.92 11.19 -11.36
CA SER A 77 -6.45 11.31 -12.71
C SER A 77 -7.96 11.54 -12.66
N GLU A 78 -8.45 12.31 -13.63
CA GLU A 78 -9.89 12.55 -13.80
C GLU A 78 -10.66 11.24 -13.90
N LEU A 79 -11.85 11.25 -13.32
CA LEU A 79 -12.75 10.11 -13.35
C LEU A 79 -13.63 10.19 -14.60
N ASP A 80 -13.70 9.09 -15.34
CA ASP A 80 -14.62 8.97 -16.48
C ASP A 80 -15.98 8.42 -15.99
N ASP A 81 -17.04 9.02 -16.49
CA ASP A 81 -18.44 8.70 -16.17
C ASP A 81 -18.81 7.26 -16.56
N LYS A 82 -18.13 6.74 -17.58
CA LYS A 82 -18.24 5.33 -18.01
C LYS A 82 -17.76 4.34 -16.94
N VAL A 83 -16.80 4.75 -16.11
CA VAL A 83 -16.21 3.87 -15.08
C VAL A 83 -17.19 3.65 -13.92
N LEU A 84 -17.98 4.67 -13.56
CA LEU A 84 -19.01 4.53 -12.52
C LEU A 84 -20.18 3.66 -12.99
N LYS A 85 -20.62 3.85 -14.24
CA LYS A 85 -21.77 3.15 -14.83
C LYS A 85 -21.51 1.66 -15.07
N ASN A 86 -20.28 1.28 -15.41
CA ASN A 86 -19.95 -0.12 -15.68
C ASN A 86 -19.56 -0.87 -14.41
N PRO A 87 -20.32 -1.88 -13.93
CA PRO A 87 -20.06 -2.54 -12.65
C PRO A 87 -18.68 -3.21 -12.60
N GLY A 88 -18.19 -3.77 -13.71
CA GLY A 88 -16.91 -4.47 -13.80
C GLY A 88 -15.66 -3.57 -13.91
N GLN A 89 -15.81 -2.28 -14.23
CA GLN A 89 -14.66 -1.39 -14.38
C GLN A 89 -14.21 -0.81 -13.03
N LYS A 90 -12.90 -0.87 -12.77
CA LYS A 90 -12.31 -0.27 -11.56
C LYS A 90 -11.82 1.14 -11.85
N ILE A 91 -11.83 1.99 -10.84
CA ILE A 91 -11.18 3.30 -10.92
C ILE A 91 -9.68 3.07 -11.15
N ARG A 92 -9.20 3.44 -12.34
CA ARG A 92 -7.82 3.17 -12.77
C ARG A 92 -6.90 4.28 -12.27
N GLN A 93 -6.38 4.11 -11.07
CA GLN A 93 -5.36 4.98 -10.50
C GLN A 93 -4.24 4.14 -9.86
N SER A 94 -3.04 4.72 -9.73
CA SER A 94 -2.00 4.13 -8.89
C SER A 94 -2.43 4.17 -7.42
N ALA A 95 -1.79 3.36 -6.57
CA ALA A 95 -2.12 3.34 -5.14
C ALA A 95 -1.97 4.74 -4.51
N SER A 96 -0.88 5.46 -4.79
CA SER A 96 -0.65 6.83 -4.28
C SER A 96 -1.73 7.82 -4.73
N LYS A 97 -2.10 7.79 -6.03
CA LYS A 97 -3.17 8.64 -6.58
C LYS A 97 -4.52 8.37 -5.94
N MET A 98 -4.82 7.09 -5.71
CA MET A 98 -6.05 6.64 -5.06
C MET A 98 -6.09 7.09 -3.60
N TRP A 99 -4.98 7.02 -2.86
CA TRP A 99 -4.89 7.57 -1.50
C TRP A 99 -5.27 9.03 -1.48
N MET A 100 -4.65 9.77 -2.39
CA MET A 100 -4.72 11.20 -2.40
C MET A 100 -6.13 11.63 -2.76
N LEU A 101 -6.71 10.99 -3.78
CA LEU A 101 -8.12 11.17 -4.07
C LEU A 101 -8.99 10.87 -2.84
N ALA A 102 -8.76 9.76 -2.14
CA ALA A 102 -9.59 9.40 -0.99
C ALA A 102 -9.48 10.39 0.17
N VAL A 103 -8.27 10.85 0.50
CA VAL A 103 -8.05 11.81 1.60
C VAL A 103 -8.61 13.19 1.25
N TYR A 104 -8.47 13.63 0.00
CA TYR A 104 -8.97 14.94 -0.43
C TYR A 104 -10.44 14.93 -0.86
N LEU A 105 -11.07 13.77 -1.06
CA LEU A 105 -12.47 13.69 -1.50
C LEU A 105 -13.42 14.44 -0.55
N PRO A 106 -13.33 14.31 0.79
CA PRO A 106 -14.16 15.08 1.70
C PRO A 106 -13.97 16.59 1.57
N LEU A 107 -12.76 17.05 1.25
CA LEU A 107 -12.49 18.47 1.01
C LEU A 107 -13.02 18.95 -0.35
N LEU A 108 -13.10 18.05 -1.33
CA LEU A 108 -13.53 18.37 -2.69
C LEU A 108 -15.05 18.38 -2.86
N ILE A 109 -15.80 17.54 -2.15
CA ILE A 109 -17.25 17.39 -2.35
C ILE A 109 -18.05 17.35 -1.06
N GLY A 110 -17.42 17.47 0.11
CA GLY A 110 -18.13 17.38 1.40
C GLY A 110 -19.19 18.46 1.59
N ASP A 111 -19.03 19.63 0.99
CA ASP A 111 -20.02 20.72 0.96
C ASP A 111 -21.24 20.43 0.07
N LEU A 112 -21.14 19.46 -0.86
CA LEU A 112 -22.21 19.09 -1.78
C LEU A 112 -23.07 17.94 -1.25
N VAL A 113 -22.63 17.26 -0.18
CA VAL A 113 -23.34 16.13 0.41
C VAL A 113 -24.21 16.63 1.56
N PRO A 114 -25.50 16.29 1.62
CA PRO A 114 -26.37 16.72 2.70
C PRO A 114 -25.98 16.10 4.04
N GLU A 115 -26.28 16.81 5.13
CA GLU A 115 -26.14 16.30 6.49
C GLU A 115 -27.02 15.05 6.70
N GLY A 116 -26.51 14.06 7.43
CA GLY A 116 -27.21 12.81 7.71
C GLY A 116 -27.13 11.75 6.60
N CYS A 117 -26.28 11.94 5.59
CA CYS A 117 -26.06 10.91 4.57
C CYS A 117 -25.28 9.71 5.15
N GLU A 118 -25.97 8.62 5.44
CA GLU A 118 -25.36 7.41 6.04
C GLU A 118 -24.25 6.79 5.17
N PHE A 119 -24.38 6.86 3.84
CA PHE A 119 -23.34 6.41 2.90
C PHE A 119 -22.05 7.24 3.02
N TRP A 120 -22.18 8.53 3.29
CA TRP A 120 -21.05 9.42 3.52
C TRP A 120 -20.38 9.12 4.86
N ASP A 121 -21.18 8.90 5.90
CA ASP A 121 -20.68 8.53 7.23
C ASP A 121 -19.90 7.21 7.18
N LEU A 122 -20.40 6.22 6.43
CA LEU A 122 -19.69 4.96 6.19
C LEU A 122 -18.30 5.20 5.56
N TYR A 123 -18.23 6.08 4.56
CA TYR A 123 -16.97 6.43 3.92
C TYR A 123 -16.00 7.18 4.85
N MET A 124 -16.52 8.11 5.66
CA MET A 124 -15.72 8.81 6.68
C MET A 124 -15.19 7.84 7.75
N LEU A 125 -15.99 6.83 8.10
CA LEU A 125 -15.60 5.77 9.02
C LEU A 125 -14.47 4.90 8.41
N LEU A 126 -14.57 4.54 7.13
CA LEU A 126 -13.46 3.91 6.42
C LEU A 126 -12.19 4.78 6.49
N LEU A 127 -12.27 6.06 6.14
CA LEU A 127 -11.13 6.98 6.20
C LEU A 127 -10.48 7.02 7.59
N ARG A 128 -11.28 6.99 8.65
CA ARG A 128 -10.80 6.96 10.03
C ARG A 128 -10.05 5.67 10.39
N ILE A 129 -10.55 4.52 9.95
CA ILE A 129 -9.82 3.25 10.12
C ILE A 129 -8.46 3.33 9.41
N CYS A 130 -8.46 3.90 8.20
CA CYS A 130 -7.28 3.99 7.37
C CYS A 130 -6.24 4.96 7.94
N SER A 131 -6.68 6.07 8.55
CA SER A 131 -5.77 7.01 9.20
C SER A 131 -5.06 6.38 10.41
N ILE A 132 -5.77 5.58 11.21
CA ILE A 132 -5.16 4.81 12.31
C ILE A 132 -4.14 3.80 11.74
N ALA A 133 -4.54 3.04 10.72
CA ALA A 133 -3.68 2.03 10.12
C ALA A 133 -2.44 2.61 9.40
N ALA A 134 -2.52 3.85 8.91
CA ALA A 134 -1.43 4.57 8.30
C ALA A 134 -0.57 5.35 9.32
N SER A 135 -0.86 5.26 10.61
CA SER A 135 -0.09 5.96 11.63
C SER A 135 1.26 5.28 11.92
N TRP A 136 2.28 6.11 12.12
CA TRP A 136 3.64 5.67 12.52
C TRP A 136 3.73 5.22 13.97
N GLN A 137 2.84 5.73 14.82
CA GLN A 137 2.77 5.42 16.23
C GLN A 137 1.31 5.22 16.61
N ILE A 138 1.04 4.13 17.31
CA ILE A 138 -0.31 3.74 17.72
C ILE A 138 -0.30 3.57 19.23
N GLN A 139 -1.17 4.29 19.93
CA GLN A 139 -1.33 4.14 21.37
C GLN A 139 -2.04 2.81 21.67
N PRO A 140 -1.72 2.13 22.79
CA PRO A 140 -2.37 0.87 23.16
C PRO A 140 -3.90 0.97 23.19
N ASP A 141 -4.45 2.08 23.68
CA ASP A 141 -5.90 2.32 23.79
C ASP A 141 -6.59 2.49 22.42
N THR A 142 -5.83 2.85 21.38
CA THR A 142 -6.35 2.98 20.01
C THR A 142 -6.61 1.60 19.37
N ILE A 143 -5.98 0.53 19.86
CA ILE A 143 -6.12 -0.82 19.31
C ILE A 143 -7.53 -1.39 19.53
N PRO A 144 -8.10 -1.42 20.75
CA PRO A 144 -9.49 -1.86 20.94
C PRO A 144 -10.48 -0.92 20.24
N TYR A 145 -10.16 0.39 20.20
CA TYR A 145 -10.97 1.36 19.47
C TYR A 145 -11.03 1.06 17.96
N LEU A 146 -9.91 0.66 17.37
CA LEU A 146 -9.84 0.23 15.97
C LEU A 146 -10.73 -1.00 15.71
N SER A 147 -10.78 -1.97 16.64
CA SER A 147 -11.67 -3.13 16.50
C SER A 147 -13.14 -2.72 16.40
N ILE A 148 -13.57 -1.80 17.28
CA ILE A 148 -14.94 -1.28 17.30
C ILE A 148 -15.27 -0.56 15.99
N LEU A 149 -14.36 0.31 15.51
CA LEU A 149 -14.56 1.01 14.24
C LEU A 149 -14.73 0.02 13.08
N ILE A 150 -13.91 -1.03 13.02
CA ILE A 150 -13.98 -2.01 11.92
C ILE A 150 -15.29 -2.80 11.97
N GLU A 151 -15.75 -3.18 13.15
CA GLU A 151 -17.03 -3.86 13.32
C GLU A 151 -18.22 -2.97 12.93
N GLU A 152 -18.20 -1.71 13.35
CA GLU A 152 -19.21 -0.71 12.98
C GLU A 152 -19.23 -0.49 11.46
N HIS A 153 -18.05 -0.35 10.84
CA HIS A 153 -17.90 -0.23 9.38
C HIS A 153 -18.56 -1.39 8.65
N HIS A 154 -18.21 -2.63 9.02
CA HIS A 154 -18.67 -3.82 8.31
C HIS A 154 -20.18 -4.04 8.50
N SER A 155 -20.70 -3.69 9.68
CA SER A 155 -22.13 -3.75 9.98
C SER A 155 -22.91 -2.77 9.11
N LYS A 156 -22.51 -1.49 9.12
CA LYS A 156 -23.12 -0.45 8.28
C LYS A 156 -22.97 -0.74 6.78
N PHE A 157 -21.82 -1.26 6.36
CA PHE A 157 -21.59 -1.62 4.96
C PHE A 157 -22.59 -2.70 4.48
N ARG A 158 -22.86 -3.71 5.31
CA ARG A 158 -23.81 -4.78 4.98
C ARG A 158 -25.26 -4.27 4.95
N GLU A 159 -25.60 -3.33 5.83
CA GLU A 159 -26.91 -2.70 5.88
C GLU A 159 -27.18 -1.81 4.66
N LEU A 160 -26.23 -0.92 4.32
CA LEU A 160 -26.36 0.04 3.23
C LEU A 160 -26.17 -0.57 1.84
N TYR A 161 -25.39 -1.65 1.74
CA TYR A 161 -25.13 -2.35 0.48
C TYR A 161 -25.47 -3.84 0.55
N PRO A 162 -26.75 -4.22 0.68
CA PRO A 162 -27.16 -5.62 0.85
C PRO A 162 -26.80 -6.50 -0.35
N ASP A 163 -26.77 -5.91 -1.56
CA ASP A 163 -26.45 -6.61 -2.81
C ASP A 163 -24.94 -6.75 -3.06
N LYS A 164 -24.09 -6.26 -2.14
CA LYS A 164 -22.63 -6.23 -2.30
C LYS A 164 -21.96 -7.12 -1.27
N THR A 165 -20.95 -7.84 -1.74
CA THR A 165 -20.17 -8.73 -0.88
C THR A 165 -18.97 -8.01 -0.29
N ILE A 166 -18.67 -8.35 0.96
CA ILE A 166 -17.44 -7.92 1.63
C ILE A 166 -16.28 -8.57 0.90
N ILE A 167 -15.43 -7.75 0.30
CA ILE A 167 -14.25 -8.24 -0.43
C ILE A 167 -13.20 -8.74 0.57
N PRO A 168 -12.32 -9.68 0.17
CA PRO A 168 -11.26 -10.19 1.04
C PRO A 168 -10.41 -9.10 1.69
N LYS A 169 -10.22 -7.96 1.00
CA LYS A 169 -9.47 -6.81 1.49
C LYS A 169 -10.10 -6.14 2.70
N MET A 170 -11.42 -6.00 2.71
CA MET A 170 -12.18 -5.50 3.85
C MET A 170 -12.12 -6.51 4.99
N HIS A 171 -12.33 -7.80 4.68
CA HIS A 171 -12.22 -8.87 5.68
C HIS A 171 -10.86 -8.89 6.40
N TYR A 172 -9.76 -8.66 5.69
CA TYR A 172 -8.43 -8.59 6.33
C TYR A 172 -8.29 -7.47 7.37
N MET A 173 -9.11 -6.43 7.31
CA MET A 173 -9.13 -5.36 8.32
C MET A 173 -9.44 -5.92 9.71
N LEU A 174 -10.27 -6.97 9.82
CA LEU A 174 -10.58 -7.63 11.09
C LEU A 174 -9.33 -8.14 11.83
N HIS A 175 -8.23 -8.37 11.11
CA HIS A 175 -6.98 -8.84 11.69
C HIS A 175 -6.02 -7.70 12.10
N TYR A 176 -6.32 -6.45 11.74
CA TYR A 176 -5.44 -5.31 12.03
C TYR A 176 -5.16 -5.11 13.52
N PRO A 177 -6.15 -5.15 14.43
CA PRO A 177 -5.88 -4.97 15.86
C PRO A 177 -4.87 -6.00 16.37
N ARG A 178 -5.07 -7.28 16.04
CA ARG A 178 -4.15 -8.36 16.41
C ARG A 178 -2.77 -8.19 15.80
N GLN A 179 -2.68 -7.75 14.55
CA GLN A 179 -1.40 -7.52 13.87
C GLN A 179 -0.62 -6.38 14.50
N ILE A 180 -1.30 -5.30 14.90
CA ILE A 180 -0.66 -4.17 15.57
C ILE A 180 -0.06 -4.60 16.92
N VAL A 181 -0.76 -5.45 17.66
CA VAL A 181 -0.25 -6.01 18.93
C VAL A 181 1.00 -6.86 18.71
N LEU A 182 1.02 -7.69 17.67
CA LEU A 182 2.10 -8.65 17.44
C LEU A 182 3.34 -8.04 16.77
N TYR A 183 3.15 -7.12 15.84
CA TYR A 183 4.20 -6.64 14.93
C TYR A 183 4.43 -5.13 15.01
N GLY A 184 3.64 -4.42 15.83
CA GLY A 184 3.65 -2.96 15.90
C GLY A 184 2.85 -2.30 14.78
N PRO A 185 2.95 -0.97 14.64
CA PRO A 185 2.26 -0.18 13.63
C PRO A 185 2.31 -0.79 12.23
N LEU A 186 1.14 -0.88 11.57
CA LEU A 186 1.00 -1.48 10.24
C LEU A 186 1.85 -0.77 9.18
N ILE A 187 2.21 0.50 9.39
CA ILE A 187 3.06 1.23 8.46
C ILE A 187 4.42 0.57 8.22
N TYR A 188 4.91 -0.20 9.19
CA TYR A 188 6.19 -0.88 9.08
C TYR A 188 6.16 -2.06 8.09
N SER A 189 4.99 -2.61 7.78
CA SER A 189 4.83 -3.69 6.80
C SER A 189 4.53 -3.18 5.38
N TRP A 190 4.70 -1.88 5.11
CA TRP A 190 4.42 -1.28 3.78
C TRP A 190 5.29 -1.85 2.66
N THR A 191 4.64 -2.25 1.58
CA THR A 191 5.28 -2.84 0.38
C THR A 191 5.59 -1.82 -0.71
N MET A 192 5.13 -0.57 -0.61
CA MET A 192 5.33 0.45 -1.66
C MET A 192 6.81 0.66 -2.02
N ARG A 193 7.70 0.68 -1.03
CA ARG A 193 9.16 0.81 -1.27
C ARG A 193 9.73 -0.40 -2.02
N HIS A 194 9.25 -1.59 -1.68
CA HIS A 194 9.65 -2.83 -2.36
C HIS A 194 9.16 -2.84 -3.82
N GLU A 195 7.92 -2.43 -4.07
CA GLU A 195 7.37 -2.33 -5.43
C GLU A 195 8.07 -1.26 -6.27
N ALA A 196 8.36 -0.11 -5.69
CA ALA A 196 9.14 0.94 -6.34
C ALA A 196 10.53 0.43 -6.75
N LYS A 197 11.24 -0.27 -5.85
CA LYS A 197 12.53 -0.90 -6.18
C LYS A 197 12.38 -1.97 -7.26
N LEU A 198 11.34 -2.79 -7.20
CA LEU A 198 11.07 -3.82 -8.19
C LEU A 198 10.79 -3.22 -9.59
N SER A 199 10.15 -2.05 -9.67
CA SER A 199 9.92 -1.37 -10.95
C SER A 199 11.22 -1.04 -11.69
N VAL A 200 12.27 -0.66 -10.96
CA VAL A 200 13.61 -0.40 -11.50
C VAL A 200 14.24 -1.69 -12.05
N ILE A 201 14.08 -2.79 -11.32
CA ILE A 201 14.56 -4.11 -11.72
C ILE A 201 13.85 -4.58 -12.99
N LYS A 202 12.51 -4.48 -13.02
CA LYS A 202 11.69 -4.82 -14.19
C LYS A 202 12.15 -4.04 -15.41
N ARG A 203 12.30 -2.72 -15.28
CA ARG A 203 12.81 -1.87 -16.36
C ARG A 203 14.18 -2.34 -16.83
N ALA A 204 15.10 -2.67 -15.91
CA ALA A 204 16.42 -3.17 -16.28
C ALA A 204 16.37 -4.48 -17.08
N SER A 205 15.51 -5.42 -16.69
CA SER A 205 15.30 -6.68 -17.44
C SER A 205 14.68 -6.49 -18.82
N SER A 206 13.94 -5.40 -19.05
CA SER A 206 13.30 -5.11 -20.34
C SER A 206 14.27 -4.68 -21.45
N HIS A 207 15.55 -4.41 -21.14
CA HIS A 207 16.52 -3.88 -22.12
C HIS A 207 17.11 -4.95 -23.07
N GLY A 208 16.44 -6.10 -23.24
CA GLY A 208 16.75 -7.08 -24.29
C GLY A 208 18.03 -7.89 -24.14
N ASN A 209 18.89 -7.60 -23.15
CA ASN A 209 20.07 -8.41 -22.88
C ASN A 209 19.73 -9.49 -21.83
N PHE A 210 19.26 -10.64 -22.32
CA PHE A 210 18.83 -11.77 -21.48
C PHE A 210 20.00 -12.62 -20.95
N LYS A 211 21.24 -12.32 -21.36
CA LYS A 211 22.42 -13.01 -20.86
C LYS A 211 22.79 -12.47 -19.48
N ASN A 212 22.67 -13.31 -18.45
CA ASN A 212 22.99 -13.00 -17.05
C ASN A 212 22.25 -11.76 -16.50
N ILE A 213 20.92 -11.75 -16.59
CA ILE A 213 20.04 -10.66 -16.09
C ILE A 213 20.37 -10.27 -14.64
N CYS A 214 20.63 -11.25 -13.76
CA CYS A 214 21.00 -10.99 -12.37
C CYS A 214 22.26 -10.12 -12.26
N PHE A 215 23.28 -10.38 -13.09
CA PHE A 215 24.51 -9.59 -13.14
C PHE A 215 24.23 -8.16 -13.63
N THR A 216 23.42 -8.02 -14.69
CA THR A 216 23.03 -6.70 -15.21
C THR A 216 22.27 -5.88 -14.17
N VAL A 217 21.31 -6.49 -13.47
CA VAL A 217 20.54 -5.85 -12.40
C VAL A 217 21.44 -5.47 -11.23
N ALA A 218 22.35 -6.35 -10.81
CA ALA A 218 23.31 -6.09 -9.73
C ALA A 218 24.23 -4.92 -10.10
N LYS A 219 24.85 -4.94 -11.28
CA LYS A 219 25.74 -3.87 -11.76
C LYS A 219 25.03 -2.52 -11.84
N ARG A 220 23.81 -2.48 -12.40
CA ARG A 220 23.00 -1.24 -12.45
C ARG A 220 22.61 -0.75 -11.06
N SER A 221 22.28 -1.66 -10.15
CA SER A 221 21.96 -1.31 -8.76
C SER A 221 23.17 -0.72 -8.04
N GLN A 222 24.36 -1.30 -8.23
CA GLN A 222 25.62 -0.78 -7.67
C GLN A 222 25.99 0.58 -8.26
N HIS A 223 25.85 0.77 -9.58
CA HIS A 223 26.09 2.07 -10.21
C HIS A 223 25.14 3.15 -9.68
N ALA A 224 23.84 2.83 -9.53
CA ALA A 224 22.87 3.76 -8.95
C ALA A 224 23.21 4.11 -7.50
N LEU A 225 23.61 3.13 -6.68
CA LEU A 225 24.06 3.37 -5.31
C LEU A 225 25.30 4.29 -5.27
N CYS A 226 26.31 4.01 -6.09
CA CYS A 226 27.52 4.83 -6.19
C CYS A 226 27.20 6.27 -6.57
N TYR A 227 26.32 6.48 -7.56
CA TYR A 227 25.83 7.80 -7.93
C TYR A 227 25.15 8.52 -6.77
N HIS A 228 24.26 7.84 -6.04
CA HIS A 228 23.58 8.45 -4.89
C HIS A 228 24.54 8.83 -3.75
N LEU A 229 25.55 8.00 -3.48
CA LEU A 229 26.58 8.27 -2.48
C LEU A 229 27.46 9.47 -2.88
N ASN A 230 27.89 9.53 -4.15
CA ASN A 230 28.74 10.62 -4.66
C ASN A 230 28.00 11.96 -4.79
N CYS A 231 26.69 11.96 -5.04
CA CYS A 231 25.91 13.19 -5.15
C CYS A 231 25.51 13.80 -3.79
N GLY A 232 25.98 13.27 -2.65
CA GLY A 232 25.76 13.86 -1.32
C GLY A 232 24.29 13.94 -0.90
N LYS A 233 23.39 13.22 -1.56
CA LYS A 233 22.01 13.11 -1.10
C LYS A 233 22.04 12.26 0.17
N PRO A 234 21.52 12.73 1.31
CA PRO A 234 21.55 11.95 2.55
C PRO A 234 20.64 10.74 2.38
N PHE A 235 21.21 9.65 1.88
CA PHE A 235 20.73 8.32 2.17
C PHE A 235 20.91 8.19 3.67
N LEU A 236 19.79 8.18 4.42
CA LEU A 236 19.69 7.90 5.85
C LEU A 236 20.99 7.33 6.40
N ALA A 237 21.63 8.02 7.35
CA ALA A 237 22.86 7.65 8.03
C ALA A 237 22.77 6.24 8.65
N VAL A 238 22.85 5.23 7.80
CA VAL A 238 23.10 3.85 8.14
C VAL A 238 24.59 3.73 7.91
N SER A 239 25.33 3.66 9.01
CA SER A 239 26.75 3.33 9.03
C SER A 239 26.93 1.96 8.38
N LEU A 240 27.08 1.95 7.06
CA LEU A 240 27.49 0.78 6.31
C LEU A 240 28.94 0.52 6.69
N GLN A 241 29.16 -0.35 7.68
CA GLN A 241 30.45 -1.01 7.84
C GLN A 241 30.63 -1.91 6.62
N VAL A 242 31.19 -1.32 5.56
CA VAL A 242 31.70 -2.08 4.43
C VAL A 242 32.94 -2.79 4.95
N SER A 243 32.77 -4.02 5.43
CA SER A 243 33.88 -4.95 5.58
C SER A 243 34.42 -5.23 4.18
N THR A 244 35.55 -4.61 3.84
CA THR A 244 36.30 -4.90 2.63
C THR A 244 36.76 -6.35 2.69
N MET A 245 36.02 -7.27 2.07
CA MET A 245 36.57 -8.57 1.73
C MET A 245 37.41 -8.37 0.47
N SER A 246 38.73 -8.40 0.64
CA SER A 246 39.69 -8.50 -0.45
C SER A 246 39.43 -9.76 -1.24
N VAL A 247 38.92 -9.60 -2.46
CA VAL A 247 38.85 -10.70 -3.44
C VAL A 247 40.25 -10.84 -4.02
N GLU A 248 41.00 -11.84 -3.56
CA GLU A 248 42.20 -12.29 -4.25
C GLU A 248 41.79 -12.91 -5.59
N VAL A 249 42.23 -12.30 -6.68
CA VAL A 249 42.10 -12.84 -8.04
C VAL A 249 43.17 -13.93 -8.19
N PRO A 250 42.82 -15.19 -8.51
CA PRO A 250 43.82 -16.21 -8.74
C PRO A 250 44.60 -15.89 -10.02
N SER A 251 45.92 -15.78 -9.88
CA SER A 251 46.86 -15.67 -11.00
C SER A 251 46.70 -16.86 -11.95
N ALA A 252 46.44 -16.57 -13.23
CA ALA A 252 46.47 -17.56 -14.29
C ALA A 252 47.90 -18.10 -14.44
N LYS A 253 48.09 -19.39 -14.15
CA LYS A 253 49.33 -20.10 -14.51
C LYS A 253 49.35 -20.27 -16.03
N GLU A 254 50.21 -19.54 -16.71
CA GLU A 254 50.67 -19.88 -18.06
C GLU A 254 51.37 -21.24 -18.00
N SER A 255 50.75 -22.27 -18.55
CA SER A 255 51.43 -23.53 -18.90
C SER A 255 52.08 -23.36 -20.28
N LYS A 256 53.40 -23.12 -20.28
CA LYS A 256 54.27 -23.36 -21.44
C LYS A 256 54.78 -24.81 -21.43
N GLU A 257 55.09 -25.29 -22.64
CA GLU A 257 55.81 -26.53 -23.00
C GLU A 257 54.90 -27.77 -23.12
N LEU A 258 54.84 -28.52 -24.22
CA LEU A 258 55.64 -28.67 -25.45
C LEU A 258 54.73 -29.24 -26.55
#